data_AF-A0A1F2R225-F1
#
_entry.id   AF-A0A1F2R225-F1
#
_cell.length_a   1.000
_cell.length_b   1.000
_cell.length_c   1.000
_cell.angle_alpha   90.00
_cell.angle_beta   90.00
_cell.angle_gamma   90.00
#
_symmetry.space_group_name_H-M   'P 1'
#
loop_
_entity.id
_entity.type
_entity.pdbx_description
1 polymer ?
#
loop_
_entity_poly.entity_id
_entity_poly.type
_entity_poly.pdbx_seq_one_letter_code
_entity_poly.pdbx_strand_id
1 'polypeptide(L)'
;MAKRVSLVFALSAVILIASLAAVAQGQTAQQPGRIAVTDLKKKLDSGEKFLLIDVREDWELKQDGAIAGAIHIPVAELDARMKDIPKDVQIVFY
;
A
#
# COMPACT_ATOMS: atom_id res chain seq x y z
N MET A 1 -9.91 -72.16 -5.93
CA MET A 1 -8.52 -72.37 -5.45
C MET A 1 -7.64 -71.20 -5.91
N ALA A 2 -6.71 -70.75 -5.04
CA ALA A 2 -5.62 -69.78 -5.23
C ALA A 2 -5.97 -68.26 -5.28
N LYS A 3 -5.70 -67.46 -4.22
CA LYS A 3 -4.47 -66.69 -3.83
C LYS A 3 -4.53 -65.22 -4.34
N ARG A 4 -4.89 -64.23 -3.52
CA ARG A 4 -4.05 -63.32 -2.67
C ARG A 4 -3.14 -62.31 -3.42
N VAL A 5 -3.51 -61.02 -3.30
CA VAL A 5 -2.70 -59.84 -2.88
C VAL A 5 -1.71 -59.15 -3.87
N SER A 6 -2.00 -57.84 -4.10
CA SER A 6 -1.17 -56.63 -4.34
C SER A 6 -0.16 -56.52 -5.50
N LEU A 7 -0.16 -55.37 -6.21
CA LEU A 7 0.92 -54.34 -6.14
C LEU A 7 0.61 -53.08 -6.98
N VAL A 8 0.88 -51.91 -6.38
CA VAL A 8 0.79 -50.54 -6.90
C VAL A 8 1.96 -50.22 -7.86
N PHE A 9 1.76 -49.29 -8.81
CA PHE A 9 2.70 -48.25 -9.32
C PHE A 9 2.55 -48.02 -10.84
N ALA A 10 1.95 -46.88 -11.24
CA ALA A 10 2.35 -46.08 -12.41
C ALA A 10 1.59 -44.75 -12.41
N LEU A 11 2.00 -43.88 -11.50
CA LEU A 11 1.68 -42.46 -11.44
C LEU A 11 2.44 -41.73 -12.57
N SER A 12 1.88 -41.65 -13.78
CA SER A 12 2.51 -40.87 -14.86
C SER A 12 1.55 -40.64 -16.04
N ALA A 13 0.71 -39.60 -15.95
CA ALA A 13 0.23 -38.81 -17.10
C ALA A 13 -0.72 -37.65 -16.69
N VAL A 14 -0.52 -37.02 -15.52
CA VAL A 14 -1.27 -35.80 -15.13
C VAL A 14 -0.39 -34.55 -15.35
N ILE A 15 0.33 -34.50 -16.46
CA ILE A 15 1.11 -33.33 -16.86
C ILE A 15 0.95 -33.21 -18.37
N LEU A 16 0.15 -32.24 -18.86
CA LEU A 16 0.38 -31.47 -20.10
C LEU A 16 -0.81 -30.67 -20.67
N ILE A 17 -1.87 -30.37 -19.91
CA ILE A 17 -2.79 -29.28 -20.32
C ILE A 17 -3.18 -28.44 -19.10
N ALA A 18 -2.19 -27.75 -18.52
CA ALA A 18 -2.42 -26.67 -17.56
C ALA A 18 -1.53 -25.49 -17.94
N SER A 19 -1.75 -24.95 -19.14
CA SER A 19 -1.02 -23.79 -19.62
C SER A 19 -1.94 -22.88 -20.41
N LEU A 20 -2.76 -22.09 -19.68
CA LEU A 20 -3.17 -20.74 -20.05
C LEU A 20 -3.88 -20.01 -18.88
N ALA A 21 -3.37 -20.17 -17.65
CA ALA A 21 -3.91 -19.45 -16.48
C ALA A 21 -2.82 -18.86 -15.58
N ALA A 22 -1.63 -18.59 -16.14
CA ALA A 22 -0.54 -17.96 -15.41
C ALA A 22 0.22 -17.04 -16.37
N VAL A 23 -0.05 -15.74 -16.24
CA VAL A 23 0.78 -14.55 -16.59
C VAL A 23 -0.17 -13.41 -17.00
N ALA A 24 -0.97 -12.95 -16.04
CA ALA A 24 -1.61 -11.63 -16.14
C ALA A 24 -1.96 -11.04 -14.76
N GLN A 25 -1.34 -11.52 -13.68
CA GLN A 25 -1.36 -10.80 -12.41
C GLN A 25 -0.02 -10.09 -12.25
N GLY A 26 0.20 -9.11 -13.14
CA GLY A 26 1.14 -8.05 -12.84
C GLY A 26 0.63 -7.35 -11.59
N GLN A 27 1.44 -7.34 -10.55
CA GLN A 27 1.16 -6.66 -9.30
C GLN A 27 0.82 -5.20 -9.61
N THR A 28 -0.45 -4.81 -9.53
CA THR A 28 -0.80 -3.40 -9.50
C THR A 28 -0.28 -2.87 -8.17
N ALA A 29 0.86 -2.17 -8.19
CA ALA A 29 1.22 -1.28 -7.09
C ALA A 29 -0.01 -0.39 -6.83
N GLN A 30 -0.67 -0.60 -5.69
CA GLN A 30 -1.85 0.16 -5.33
C GLN A 30 -1.42 1.61 -5.17
N GLN A 31 -1.87 2.46 -6.10
CA GLN A 31 -1.64 3.90 -6.02
C GLN A 31 -2.28 4.43 -4.72
N PRO A 32 -1.62 5.36 -4.00
CA PRO A 32 -2.20 5.98 -2.83
C PRO A 32 -3.56 6.62 -3.18
N GLY A 33 -4.54 6.48 -2.28
CA GLY A 33 -5.83 7.15 -2.43
C GLY A 33 -5.67 8.67 -2.45
N ARG A 34 -6.55 9.37 -3.18
CA ARG A 34 -6.59 10.84 -3.22
C ARG A 34 -7.80 11.36 -2.44
N ILE A 35 -7.65 12.51 -1.81
CA ILE A 35 -8.73 13.25 -1.14
C ILE A 35 -8.92 14.60 -1.81
N ALA A 36 -10.17 15.05 -1.96
CA ALA A 36 -10.45 16.39 -2.44
C ALA A 36 -10.11 17.43 -1.36
N VAL A 37 -9.65 18.61 -1.77
CA VAL A 37 -9.28 19.70 -0.83
C VAL A 37 -10.45 20.08 0.09
N THR A 38 -11.67 20.10 -0.45
CA THR A 38 -12.89 20.37 0.32
C THR A 38 -13.14 19.35 1.43
N ASP A 39 -12.78 18.09 1.20
CA ASP A 39 -12.99 17.03 2.17
C ASP A 39 -11.87 16.97 3.20
N LEU A 40 -10.62 17.25 2.79
CA LEU A 40 -9.53 17.47 3.73
C LEU A 40 -9.86 18.63 4.68
N LYS A 41 -10.40 19.74 4.17
CA LYS A 41 -10.83 20.86 5.00
C LYS A 41 -11.93 20.47 5.99
N LYS A 42 -12.95 19.72 5.56
CA LYS A 42 -13.99 19.20 6.48
C LYS A 42 -13.39 18.33 7.57
N LYS A 43 -12.44 17.45 7.24
CA LYS A 43 -11.74 16.61 8.23
C LYS A 43 -11.03 17.46 9.27
N LEU A 44 -10.26 18.45 8.84
CA LEU A 44 -9.58 19.42 9.72
C LEU A 44 -10.58 20.15 10.62
N ASP A 45 -11.65 20.70 10.05
CA ASP A 45 -12.66 21.46 10.79
C ASP A 45 -13.46 20.57 11.78
N SER A 46 -13.62 19.28 11.49
CA SER A 46 -14.31 18.32 12.37
C SER A 46 -13.47 17.80 13.54
N GLY A 47 -12.14 18.01 13.51
CA GLY A 47 -11.22 17.43 14.49
C GLY A 47 -11.08 15.90 14.40
N GLU A 48 -11.41 15.30 13.25
CA GLU A 48 -11.16 13.88 13.00
C GLU A 48 -9.67 13.56 13.18
N LYS A 49 -9.36 12.41 13.77
CA LYS A 49 -7.97 12.00 14.01
C LYS A 49 -7.34 11.42 12.73
N PHE A 50 -6.37 12.13 12.18
CA PHE A 50 -5.49 11.66 11.12
C PHE A 50 -4.14 12.39 11.21
N LEU A 51 -3.13 11.87 10.52
CA LEU A 51 -1.85 12.55 10.36
C LEU A 51 -1.81 13.29 9.03
N LEU A 52 -1.47 14.56 9.09
CA LEU A 52 -1.22 15.39 7.92
C LEU A 52 0.29 15.63 7.81
N ILE A 53 0.88 15.28 6.67
CA ILE A 53 2.32 15.38 6.44
C ILE A 53 2.57 16.28 5.23
N ASP A 54 3.33 17.35 5.44
CA ASP A 54 3.77 18.30 4.40
C ASP A 54 5.08 17.80 3.82
N VAL A 55 5.06 17.35 2.55
CA VAL A 55 6.23 16.77 1.87
C VAL A 55 6.96 17.74 0.96
N ARG A 56 6.58 19.02 1.00
CA ARG A 56 7.22 20.11 0.26
C ARG A 56 8.62 20.39 0.78
N GLU A 57 9.29 21.35 0.14
CA GLU A 57 10.59 21.84 0.57
C GLU A 57 10.46 22.94 1.63
N ASP A 58 11.48 23.10 2.50
CA ASP A 58 11.51 24.12 3.56
C ASP A 58 11.23 25.54 3.07
N TRP A 59 11.65 25.87 1.85
CA TRP A 59 11.49 27.22 1.29
C TRP A 59 10.03 27.52 0.95
N GLU A 60 9.23 26.53 0.55
CA GLU A 60 7.81 26.69 0.27
C GLU A 60 7.02 27.01 1.55
N LEU A 61 7.37 26.37 2.67
CA LEU A 61 6.76 26.65 3.97
C LEU A 61 7.11 28.07 4.46
N LYS A 62 8.33 28.54 4.19
CA LYS A 62 8.75 29.91 4.56
C LYS A 62 8.05 30.98 3.73
N GLN A 63 7.68 30.66 2.49
CA GLN A 63 7.02 31.59 1.57
C GLN A 63 5.49 31.60 1.73
N ASP A 64 4.88 30.41 1.74
CA ASP A 64 3.42 30.25 1.65
C ASP A 64 2.77 29.84 2.98
N GLY A 65 3.58 29.50 3.98
CA GLY A 65 3.13 28.90 5.22
C GLY A 65 2.83 27.41 5.09
N ALA A 66 2.29 26.83 6.17
CA ALA A 66 1.91 25.42 6.26
C ALA A 66 0.50 25.28 6.82
N ILE A 67 -0.15 24.15 6.54
CA ILE A 67 -1.44 23.83 7.16
C ILE A 67 -1.20 23.56 8.64
N ALA A 68 -1.95 24.26 9.51
CA ALA A 68 -1.79 24.11 10.95
C ALA A 68 -1.99 22.64 11.39
N GLY A 69 -1.06 22.14 12.20
CA GLY A 69 -1.05 20.75 12.67
C GLY A 69 -0.38 19.74 11.71
N ALA A 70 0.08 20.17 10.54
CA ALA A 70 0.89 19.33 9.66
C ALA A 70 2.29 19.08 10.25
N ILE A 71 2.80 17.86 10.04
CA ILE A 71 4.18 17.49 10.32
C ILE A 71 4.98 17.65 9.03
N HIS A 72 6.07 18.41 9.08
CA HIS A 72 6.93 18.59 7.91
C HIS A 72 7.94 17.45 7.78
N ILE A 73 7.91 16.75 6.64
CA ILE A 73 8.89 15.73 6.26
C ILE A 73 9.12 15.88 4.75
N PRO A 74 10.19 16.58 4.32
CA PRO A 74 10.49 16.76 2.90
C PRO A 74 10.51 15.43 2.14
N VAL A 75 10.08 15.43 0.88
CA VAL A 75 9.98 14.20 0.08
C VAL A 75 11.30 13.42 0.01
N ALA A 76 12.43 14.12 0.00
CA ALA A 76 13.77 13.52 0.00
C ALA A 76 14.09 12.71 1.27
N GLU A 77 13.45 13.04 2.40
CA GLU A 77 13.62 12.35 3.68
C GLU A 77 12.52 11.31 3.94
N LEU A 78 11.40 11.39 3.21
CA LEU A 78 10.19 10.65 3.52
C LEU A 78 10.44 9.14 3.64
N ASP A 79 11.12 8.52 2.66
CA ASP A 79 11.40 7.08 2.67
C ASP A 79 12.17 6.63 3.92
N ALA A 80 13.14 7.42 4.37
CA ALA A 80 13.91 7.12 5.58
C ALA A 80 13.08 7.28 6.86
N ARG A 81 12.10 8.19 6.83
CA ARG A 81 11.22 8.53 7.96
C ARG A 81 9.93 7.71 7.98
N MET A 82 9.58 6.99 6.92
CA MET A 82 8.38 6.13 6.86
C MET A 82 8.31 5.08 7.99
N LYS A 83 9.45 4.70 8.56
CA LYS A 83 9.52 3.78 9.72
C LYS A 83 9.06 4.43 11.04
N ASP A 84 9.13 5.75 11.14
CA ASP A 84 8.75 6.52 12.32
C ASP A 84 7.27 6.92 12.29
N ILE A 85 6.63 6.79 11.12
CA ILE A 85 5.24 7.18 10.90
C ILE A 85 4.32 6.01 11.34
N PRO A 86 3.39 6.23 12.29
CA PRO A 86 2.46 5.21 12.72
C PRO A 86 1.52 4.81 11.57
N LYS A 87 1.28 3.51 11.42
CA LYS A 87 0.52 2.93 10.29
C LYS A 87 -0.92 2.57 10.65
N ASP A 88 -1.30 2.72 11.90
CA ASP A 88 -2.62 2.44 12.47
C ASP A 88 -3.58 3.65 12.41
N VAL A 89 -3.10 4.78 11.87
CA VAL A 89 -3.87 6.00 11.66
C VAL A 89 -3.90 6.37 10.18
N GLN A 90 -4.96 7.07 9.75
CA GLN A 90 -5.01 7.59 8.39
C GLN A 90 -3.91 8.64 8.21
N ILE A 91 -3.14 8.53 7.12
CA ILE A 91 -2.10 9.48 6.74
C ILE A 91 -2.54 10.19 5.46
N VAL A 92 -2.37 11.51 5.42
CA VAL A 92 -2.58 12.34 4.24
C VAL A 92 -1.30 13.12 3.98
N PHE A 93 -0.75 12.97 2.78
CA PHE A 93 0.38 13.76 2.29
C PHE A 93 -0.13 14.93 1.46
N TYR A 94 0.53 16.09 1.55
CA TYR A 94 0.29 17.23 0.69
C TYR A 94 1.58 17.96 0.33
#